data_AF-A0A535IYL6-F1
#
_entry.id   AF-A0A535IYL6-F1
#
_cell.length_a   1.000
_cell.length_b   1.000
_cell.length_c   1.000
_cell.angle_alpha   90.00
_cell.angle_beta   90.00
_cell.angle_gamma   90.00
#
_symmetry.space_group_name_H-M   'P 1'
#
loop_
_entity.id
_entity.type
_entity.pdbx_description
1 polymer ?
#
loop_
_entity_poly.entity_id
_entity_poly.type
_entity_poly.pdbx_seq_one_letter_code
_entity_poly.pdbx_strand_id
1 'polypeptide(L)'
;LGLEVVLADGTVIRTGGRSVKDVAGYALTQLFVGSMGTLGIITEATLRLRPLPAPHSTMLAFFPTLDAAGDAVAAMTAAGIQPVTLELMDRATIAAVDDWHHLGLDRE
;
A
#
# COMPACT_ATOMS: atom_id res chain seq x y z
N LEU A 1 -3.01 6.99 -15.81
CA LEU A 1 -3.83 7.07 -14.57
C LEU A 1 -4.38 8.48 -14.49
N GLY A 2 -5.51 8.69 -13.85
CA GLY A 2 -6.08 10.04 -13.79
C GLY A 2 -7.15 10.18 -12.70
N LEU A 3 -7.48 11.43 -12.41
CA LEU A 3 -8.49 11.81 -11.41
C LEU A 3 -9.42 12.88 -11.99
N GLU A 4 -10.69 12.81 -11.60
CA GLU A 4 -11.60 13.95 -11.65
C GLU A 4 -11.68 14.57 -10.26
N VAL A 5 -11.55 15.90 -10.20
CA VAL A 5 -11.54 16.65 -8.94
C VAL A 5 -12.43 17.88 -9.05
N VAL A 6 -13.26 18.09 -8.04
CA VAL A 6 -14.01 19.33 -7.83
C VAL A 6 -13.19 20.24 -6.91
N LEU A 7 -12.82 21.42 -7.41
CA LEU A 7 -12.08 22.43 -6.67
C LEU A 7 -13.01 23.21 -5.71
N ALA A 8 -12.41 24.02 -4.82
CA ALA A 8 -13.15 24.76 -3.80
C ALA A 8 -14.19 25.75 -4.36
N ASP A 9 -13.99 26.25 -5.57
CA ASP A 9 -14.92 27.12 -6.29
C ASP A 9 -16.00 26.35 -7.07
N GLY A 10 -16.00 25.00 -6.99
CA GLY A 10 -16.89 24.13 -7.73
C GLY A 10 -16.39 23.77 -9.14
N THR A 11 -15.24 24.29 -9.57
CA THR A 11 -14.66 23.96 -10.89
C THR A 11 -14.29 22.48 -10.94
N VAL A 12 -14.75 21.78 -11.99
CA VAL A 12 -14.37 20.39 -12.24
C VAL A 12 -13.15 20.35 -13.14
N ILE A 13 -12.09 19.68 -12.69
CA ILE A 13 -10.89 19.43 -13.48
C ILE A 13 -10.66 17.93 -13.67
N ARG A 14 -9.97 17.58 -14.76
CA ARG A 14 -9.48 16.22 -15.02
C ARG A 14 -7.97 16.25 -15.16
N THR A 15 -7.31 15.32 -14.47
CA THR A 15 -5.85 15.20 -14.47
C THR A 15 -5.43 13.84 -14.99
N GLY A 16 -4.28 13.78 -15.67
CA GLY A 16 -3.76 12.56 -16.27
C GLY A 16 -4.67 12.00 -17.36
N GLY A 17 -4.64 10.68 -17.56
CA GLY A 17 -5.47 10.04 -18.57
C GLY A 17 -5.20 8.55 -18.77
N ARG A 18 -5.74 8.01 -19.87
CA ARG A 18 -5.59 6.60 -20.26
C ARG A 18 -4.25 6.29 -20.93
N SER A 19 -3.54 7.31 -21.41
CA SER A 19 -2.24 7.17 -22.05
C SER A 19 -1.22 6.58 -21.07
N VAL A 20 -0.46 5.59 -21.54
CA VAL A 20 0.61 4.95 -20.74
C VAL A 20 1.73 5.96 -20.47
N LYS A 21 2.01 6.82 -21.45
CA LYS A 21 2.94 7.93 -21.34
C LYS A 21 2.15 9.23 -21.46
N ASP A 22 2.17 10.01 -20.40
CA ASP A 22 1.57 11.34 -20.34
C ASP A 22 2.66 12.32 -19.91
N VAL A 23 3.14 13.10 -20.86
CA VAL A 23 4.27 14.04 -20.70
C VAL A 23 3.87 15.47 -21.07
N ALA A 24 2.57 15.72 -21.27
CA ALA A 24 2.07 17.03 -21.60
C ALA A 24 1.82 17.83 -20.31
N GLY A 25 2.68 18.81 -20.04
CA GLY A 25 2.53 19.70 -18.89
C GLY A 25 2.88 19.06 -17.54
N TYR A 26 2.30 19.58 -16.47
CA TYR A 26 2.58 19.14 -15.10
C TYR A 26 1.77 17.91 -14.69
N ALA A 27 2.38 17.05 -13.87
CA ALA A 27 1.73 15.87 -13.30
C ALA A 27 0.75 16.21 -12.16
N LEU A 28 -0.29 17.00 -12.46
CA LEU A 28 -1.25 17.52 -11.47
C LEU A 28 -1.95 16.42 -10.66
N THR A 29 -2.10 15.22 -11.21
CA THR A 29 -2.64 14.06 -10.48
C THR A 29 -1.88 13.80 -9.18
N GLN A 30 -0.54 13.93 -9.19
CA GLN A 30 0.29 13.71 -8.00
C GLN A 30 0.12 14.80 -6.93
N LEU A 31 -0.36 15.99 -7.31
CA LEU A 31 -0.65 17.05 -6.34
C LEU A 31 -1.85 16.70 -5.45
N PHE A 32 -2.85 15.99 -6.01
CA PHE A 32 -4.04 15.57 -5.27
C PHE A 32 -3.82 14.29 -4.46
N VAL A 33 -2.93 13.40 -4.91
CA VAL A 33 -2.58 12.18 -4.15
C VAL A 33 -1.90 12.58 -2.85
N GLY A 34 -2.45 12.16 -1.71
CA GLY A 34 -1.95 12.53 -0.39
C GLY A 34 -2.39 13.91 0.12
N SER A 35 -3.17 14.67 -0.67
CA SER A 35 -3.66 16.00 -0.26
C SER A 35 -4.69 15.96 0.88
N MET A 36 -5.21 14.79 1.23
CA MET A 36 -6.25 14.60 2.26
C MET A 36 -7.44 15.56 2.12
N GLY A 37 -7.85 15.84 0.88
CA GLY A 37 -9.03 16.67 0.57
C GLY A 37 -8.80 18.19 0.67
N THR A 38 -7.60 18.64 1.02
CA THR A 38 -7.30 20.08 1.20
C THR A 38 -7.27 20.87 -0.11
N LEU A 39 -7.03 20.19 -1.24
CA LEU A 39 -6.90 20.82 -2.56
C LEU A 39 -8.14 20.66 -3.45
N GLY A 40 -9.12 19.87 -3.01
CA GLY A 40 -10.33 19.55 -3.77
C GLY A 40 -10.89 18.18 -3.40
N ILE A 41 -12.08 17.89 -3.91
CA ILE A 41 -12.79 16.63 -3.69
C ILE A 41 -12.61 15.74 -4.92
N ILE A 42 -12.00 14.58 -4.74
CA ILE A 42 -11.86 13.59 -5.81
C ILE A 42 -13.21 12.90 -6.03
N THR A 43 -13.74 12.95 -7.25
CA THR A 43 -15.05 12.37 -7.63
C THR A 43 -14.92 11.11 -8.47
N GLU A 44 -13.87 10.99 -9.28
CA GLU A 44 -13.59 9.80 -10.08
C GLU A 44 -12.10 9.46 -10.11
N ALA A 45 -11.77 8.17 -10.26
CA ALA A 45 -10.40 7.70 -10.42
C ALA A 45 -10.26 6.69 -11.56
N THR A 46 -9.31 6.93 -12.46
CA THR A 46 -8.90 5.99 -13.50
C THR A 46 -7.64 5.26 -13.05
N LEU A 47 -7.80 4.00 -12.67
CA LEU A 47 -6.73 3.13 -12.16
C LEU A 47 -6.28 2.08 -13.18
N ARG A 48 -5.04 1.62 -13.05
CA ARG A 48 -4.51 0.50 -13.84
C ARG A 48 -4.76 -0.78 -13.09
N LEU A 49 -5.47 -1.71 -13.74
CA LEU A 49 -5.65 -3.06 -13.22
C LEU A 49 -4.37 -3.88 -13.41
N ARG A 50 -4.12 -4.80 -12.48
CA ARG A 50 -3.11 -5.85 -12.62
C ARG A 50 -3.84 -7.16 -12.95
N PRO A 51 -3.20 -8.08 -13.70
CA PRO A 51 -3.73 -9.43 -13.87
C PRO A 51 -3.99 -10.09 -12.51
N LEU A 52 -4.98 -10.99 -12.46
CA LEU A 52 -5.23 -11.80 -11.27
C LEU A 52 -3.97 -12.64 -10.96
N PRO A 53 -3.41 -12.57 -9.74
CA PRO A 53 -2.25 -13.36 -9.39
C PRO A 53 -2.58 -14.85 -9.33
N ALA A 54 -1.55 -15.70 -9.49
CA ALA A 54 -1.66 -17.13 -9.24
C ALA A 54 -2.05 -17.40 -7.78
N PRO A 55 -2.57 -18.60 -7.45
CA PRO A 55 -2.79 -19.00 -6.06
C PRO A 55 -1.53 -18.77 -5.22
N HIS A 56 -1.71 -18.16 -4.06
CA HIS A 56 -0.65 -17.87 -3.10
C HIS A 56 -0.96 -18.56 -1.78
N SER A 57 0.06 -18.66 -0.93
CA SER A 57 -0.05 -19.18 0.42
C SER A 57 0.36 -18.11 1.40
N THR A 58 -0.35 -18.04 2.52
CA THR A 58 0.03 -17.22 3.66
C THR A 58 0.92 -18.04 4.57
N MET A 59 2.05 -17.45 4.97
CA MET A 59 2.99 -18.06 5.89
C MET A 59 3.19 -17.14 7.08
N LEU A 60 3.49 -17.73 8.23
CA LEU A 60 3.85 -17.02 9.44
C LEU A 60 5.25 -17.50 9.86
N ALA A 61 6.11 -16.55 10.22
CA ALA A 61 7.47 -16.81 10.66
C ALA A 61 7.73 -16.04 11.96
N PHE A 62 8.29 -16.74 12.95
CA PHE A 62 8.71 -16.14 14.21
C PHE A 62 10.22 -15.95 14.20
N PHE A 63 10.66 -14.84 14.77
CA PHE A 63 12.07 -14.49 14.87
C PHE A 63 12.37 -14.09 16.32
N PRO A 64 13.55 -14.44 16.84
CA PRO A 64 13.92 -14.13 18.22
C PRO A 64 14.09 -12.61 18.45
N THR A 65 14.39 -11.85 17.39
CA THR A 65 14.56 -10.39 17.45
C THR A 65 13.96 -9.73 16.22
N LEU A 66 13.63 -8.44 16.36
CA LEU A 66 13.18 -7.61 15.25
C LEU A 66 14.23 -7.49 14.14
N ASP A 67 15.51 -7.42 14.52
CA ASP A 67 16.63 -7.38 13.57
C ASP A 67 16.71 -8.66 12.74
N ALA A 68 16.53 -9.84 13.36
CA ALA A 68 16.52 -11.12 12.65
C ALA A 68 15.35 -11.22 11.66
N ALA A 69 14.18 -10.65 12.00
CA ALA A 69 13.07 -10.53 11.06
C ALA A 69 13.43 -9.59 9.89
N GLY A 70 14.07 -8.44 10.18
CA GLY A 70 14.56 -7.51 9.17
C GLY A 70 15.57 -8.14 8.20
N ASP A 71 16.52 -8.93 8.71
CA ASP A 71 17.49 -9.68 7.91
C ASP A 71 16.80 -10.68 6.98
N ALA A 72 15.76 -11.37 7.45
CA ALA A 72 14.98 -12.28 6.62
C ALA A 72 14.23 -11.55 5.50
N VAL A 73 13.65 -10.37 5.77
CA VAL A 73 13.00 -9.52 4.75
C VAL A 73 14.03 -9.05 3.71
N ALA A 74 15.21 -8.64 4.15
CA ALA A 74 16.29 -8.22 3.26
C ALA A 74 16.77 -9.38 2.38
N ALA A 75 16.99 -10.56 2.97
CA ALA A 75 17.40 -11.76 2.24
C ALA A 75 16.35 -12.20 1.21
N MET A 76 15.07 -12.18 1.57
CA MET A 76 13.96 -12.47 0.65
C MET A 76 13.94 -11.51 -0.54
N THR A 77 14.11 -10.21 -0.27
CA THR A 77 14.16 -9.17 -1.31
C THR A 77 15.38 -9.36 -2.22
N ALA A 78 16.56 -9.65 -1.65
CA ALA A 78 17.79 -9.91 -2.39
C ALA A 78 17.70 -11.17 -3.26
N ALA A 79 16.95 -12.18 -2.83
CA ALA A 79 16.64 -13.38 -3.60
C ALA A 79 15.62 -13.14 -4.73
N GLY A 80 15.08 -11.93 -4.88
CA GLY A 80 14.08 -11.60 -5.90
C GLY A 80 12.70 -12.19 -5.62
N ILE A 81 12.44 -12.63 -4.39
CA ILE A 81 11.13 -13.13 -3.99
C ILE A 81 10.22 -11.92 -3.75
N GLN A 82 9.13 -11.83 -4.51
CA GLN A 82 8.17 -10.74 -4.40
C GLN A 82 6.92 -11.22 -3.66
N PRO A 83 6.78 -10.92 -2.34
CA PRO A 83 5.57 -11.25 -1.60
C PRO A 83 4.38 -10.43 -2.11
N VAL A 84 3.18 -11.01 -2.02
CA VAL A 84 1.93 -10.26 -2.28
C VAL A 84 1.71 -9.21 -1.20
N THR A 85 1.91 -9.62 0.06
CA THR A 85 1.86 -8.81 1.27
C THR A 85 2.91 -9.32 2.23
N LEU A 86 3.56 -8.42 2.95
CA LEU A 86 4.53 -8.74 3.98
C LEU A 86 4.32 -7.78 5.13
N GLU A 87 3.83 -8.31 6.24
CA GLU A 87 3.54 -7.56 7.46
C GLU A 87 4.48 -8.05 8.55
N LEU A 88 4.90 -7.12 9.40
CA LEU A 88 5.76 -7.41 10.55
C LEU A 88 5.06 -6.94 11.82
N MET A 89 5.06 -7.80 12.83
CA MET A 89 4.49 -7.51 14.14
C MET A 89 5.59 -7.63 15.16
N ASP A 90 5.74 -6.60 16.00
CA ASP A 90 6.60 -6.69 17.17
C ASP A 90 5.89 -7.44 18.31
N ARG A 91 6.65 -7.72 19.38
CA ARG A 91 6.14 -8.44 20.55
C ARG A 91 4.95 -7.75 21.20
N ALA A 92 4.97 -6.41 21.28
CA ALA A 92 3.88 -5.66 21.89
C ALA A 92 2.58 -5.80 21.09
N THR A 93 2.68 -5.74 19.76
CA THR A 93 1.55 -5.94 18.86
C THR A 93 1.02 -7.38 18.94
N ILE A 94 1.91 -8.38 18.97
CA ILE A 94 1.51 -9.79 19.11
C ILE A 94 0.76 -10.01 20.42
N ALA A 95 1.27 -9.50 21.54
CA ALA A 95 0.60 -9.62 22.83
C ALA A 95 -0.77 -8.93 22.84
N ALA A 96 -0.88 -7.71 22.30
CA ALA A 96 -2.15 -6.98 22.24
C ALA A 96 -3.20 -7.70 21.38
N VAL A 97 -2.78 -8.24 20.22
CA VAL A 97 -3.67 -9.00 19.33
C VAL A 97 -4.12 -10.29 20.00
N ASP A 98 -3.21 -11.01 20.67
CA ASP A 98 -3.54 -12.27 21.34
C ASP A 98 -4.38 -12.07 22.61
N ASP A 99 -4.20 -10.96 23.33
CA ASP A 99 -5.06 -10.57 24.46
C ASP A 99 -6.49 -10.27 24.01
N TRP A 100 -6.68 -9.73 22.81
CA TRP A 100 -8.02 -9.42 22.29
C TRP A 100 -8.69 -10.62 21.60
N HIS A 101 -7.94 -11.39 20.82
CA HIS A 101 -8.47 -12.45 19.97
C HIS A 101 -8.24 -13.87 20.47
N HIS A 102 -7.37 -14.07 21.46
CA HIS A 102 -7.04 -15.38 22.05
C HIS A 102 -6.64 -16.43 21.00
N LEU A 103 -5.71 -16.06 20.11
CA LEU A 103 -5.29 -16.86 18.97
C LEU A 103 -4.21 -17.90 19.33
N GLY A 104 -3.62 -17.81 20.54
CA GLY A 104 -2.52 -18.66 20.97
C GLY A 104 -1.21 -18.31 20.25
N LEU A 105 -0.97 -17.02 19.96
CA LEU A 105 0.27 -16.57 19.33
C LEU A 105 1.46 -16.70 20.28
N ASP A 106 2.64 -16.94 19.71
CA ASP A 106 3.89 -16.95 20.48
C ASP A 106 4.22 -15.53 20.97
N ARG A 107 4.33 -15.37 22.29
CA ARG A 107 4.59 -14.08 22.96
C ARG A 107 6.05 -13.96 23.43
N GLU A 108 6.83 -15.02 23.31
CA GLU A 108 8.21 -15.10 23.80
C GLU A 108 9.27 -14.71 22.78
#